data_AF-A0A9X0BAX2-F1
#
_entry.id   AF-A0A9X0BAX2-F1
#
_cell.length_a   1.000
_cell.length_b   1.000
_cell.length_c   1.000
_cell.angle_alpha   90.00
_cell.angle_beta   90.00
_cell.angle_gamma   90.00
#
_symmetry.space_group_name_H-M   'P 1'
#
loop_
_entity.id
_entity.type
_entity.pdbx_description
1 polymer ?
#
loop_
_entity_poly.entity_id
_entity_poly.type
_entity_poly.pdbx_seq_one_letter_code
_entity_poly.pdbx_strand_id
1 'polypeptide(L)'
;MPRQQINLEPYRDEIIALFQHGISSDSISRTLESRYNIQVKERTIQSRLRKWGIRKRSRTTTADEALHARIKILFVQDRLTDKAMLKLLRQDGYDISERTLRRLRFQLGLHARASLEHERGPLIHLPLPVSVPVSVIAKGVEA
;
A
#
# COMPACT_ATOMS: atom_id res chain seq x y z
N MET A 1 -38.04 -20.72 18.42
CA MET A 1 -38.06 -19.33 18.94
C MET A 1 -37.85 -18.36 17.77
N PRO A 2 -38.85 -17.55 17.38
CA PRO A 2 -38.66 -16.53 16.35
C PRO A 2 -37.65 -15.49 16.85
N ARG A 3 -36.65 -15.15 16.02
CA ARG A 3 -35.62 -14.17 16.38
C ARG A 3 -36.23 -12.77 16.30
N GLN A 4 -36.15 -11.98 17.38
CA GLN A 4 -36.52 -10.55 17.36
C GLN A 4 -35.78 -9.86 16.21
N GLN A 5 -36.52 -9.32 15.25
CA GLN A 5 -35.94 -8.44 14.23
C GLN A 5 -35.73 -7.07 14.87
N ILE A 6 -34.46 -6.75 15.17
CA ILE A 6 -34.08 -5.41 15.58
C ILE A 6 -34.01 -4.54 14.31
N ASN A 7 -34.74 -3.43 14.33
CA ASN A 7 -34.72 -2.42 13.28
C ASN A 7 -33.48 -1.54 13.45
N LEU A 8 -32.46 -1.83 12.63
CA LEU A 8 -31.19 -1.09 12.58
C LEU A 8 -31.16 -0.02 11.48
N GLU A 9 -32.25 0.13 10.72
CA GLU A 9 -32.42 1.15 9.68
C GLU A 9 -32.15 2.59 10.18
N PRO A 10 -32.65 3.04 11.34
CA PRO A 10 -32.40 4.43 11.79
C PRO A 10 -30.94 4.69 12.20
N TYR A 11 -30.17 3.64 12.49
CA TYR A 11 -28.76 3.74 12.89
C TYR A 11 -27.81 3.37 11.75
N ARG A 12 -28.34 3.22 10.53
CA ARG A 12 -27.60 2.79 9.35
C ARG A 12 -26.37 3.66 9.12
N ASP A 13 -26.54 4.96 9.04
CA ASP A 13 -25.45 5.90 8.73
C ASP A 13 -24.36 5.90 9.79
N GLU A 14 -24.73 5.83 11.07
CA GLU A 14 -23.79 5.73 12.19
C GLU A 14 -22.98 4.43 12.11
N ILE A 15 -23.64 3.29 11.91
CA ILE A 15 -22.98 1.99 11.78
C ILE A 15 -22.02 1.99 10.58
N ILE A 16 -22.42 2.62 9.48
CA ILE A 16 -21.58 2.76 8.29
C ILE A 16 -20.39 3.67 8.58
N ALA A 17 -20.57 4.79 9.27
CA ALA A 17 -19.50 5.69 9.66
C ALA A 17 -18.47 4.96 10.54
N LEU A 18 -18.92 4.33 11.63
CA LEU A 18 -18.06 3.56 12.54
C LEU A 18 -17.29 2.46 11.79
N PHE A 19 -17.97 1.74 10.89
CA PHE A 19 -17.34 0.70 10.08
C PHE A 19 -16.32 1.26 9.08
N GLN A 20 -16.56 2.45 8.50
CA GLN A 20 -15.61 3.15 7.64
C GLN A 20 -14.39 3.68 8.42
N HIS A 21 -14.56 4.05 9.68
CA HIS A 21 -13.46 4.40 10.59
C HIS A 21 -12.61 3.19 11.02
N GLY A 22 -12.94 1.98 10.53
CA GLY A 22 -12.19 0.77 10.82
C GLY A 22 -12.55 0.12 12.16
N ILE A 23 -13.65 0.54 12.78
CA ILE A 23 -14.13 -0.04 14.03
C ILE A 23 -14.71 -1.44 13.74
N SER A 24 -14.28 -2.41 14.54
CA SER A 24 -14.74 -3.79 14.43
C SER A 24 -16.23 -3.93 14.74
N SER A 25 -16.88 -4.88 14.08
CA SER A 25 -18.32 -5.16 14.27
C SER A 25 -18.71 -5.46 15.74
N ASP A 26 -17.82 -6.06 16.53
CA ASP A 26 -18.01 -6.26 17.99
C ASP A 26 -18.02 -4.93 18.74
N SER A 27 -17.06 -4.05 18.45
CA SER A 27 -16.98 -2.73 19.05
C SER A 27 -18.18 -1.87 18.65
N ILE A 28 -18.63 -1.95 17.40
CA ILE A 28 -19.87 -1.28 16.94
C ILE A 28 -21.08 -1.77 17.74
N SER A 29 -21.19 -3.08 18.00
CA SER A 29 -22.23 -3.64 18.86
C SER A 29 -22.21 -3.02 20.26
N ARG A 30 -21.04 -2.95 20.89
CA ARG A 30 -20.89 -2.35 22.22
C ARG A 30 -21.24 -0.86 22.22
N THR A 31 -20.88 -0.13 21.17
CA THR A 31 -21.23 1.29 21.03
C THR A 31 -22.74 1.47 20.90
N LEU A 32 -23.41 0.63 20.11
CA LEU A 32 -24.88 0.68 19.96
C LEU A 32 -25.61 0.32 21.25
N GLU A 33 -25.08 -0.66 21.99
CA GLU A 33 -25.60 -1.02 23.30
C GLU A 33 -25.42 0.13 24.31
N SER A 34 -24.23 0.73 24.39
CA SER A 34 -23.95 1.79 25.35
C SER A 34 -24.67 3.11 25.05
N ARG A 35 -24.84 3.47 23.77
CA ARG A 35 -25.45 4.74 23.36
C ARG A 35 -26.96 4.68 23.25
N TYR A 36 -27.49 3.57 22.72
CA TYR A 36 -28.89 3.45 22.34
C TYR A 36 -29.62 2.32 23.09
N ASN A 37 -28.93 1.58 23.98
CA ASN A 37 -29.45 0.43 24.72
C ASN A 37 -29.98 -0.69 23.78
N ILE A 38 -29.36 -0.84 22.61
CA ILE A 38 -29.73 -1.84 21.60
C ILE A 38 -28.71 -2.98 21.61
N GLN A 39 -29.15 -4.17 22.04
CA GLN A 39 -28.31 -5.36 22.03
C GLN A 39 -28.33 -6.06 20.66
N VAL A 40 -27.26 -5.90 19.89
CA VAL A 40 -27.13 -6.46 18.54
C VAL A 40 -25.88 -7.29 18.42
N LYS A 41 -26.02 -8.60 18.15
CA LYS A 41 -24.85 -9.45 17.95
C LYS A 41 -24.04 -9.01 16.71
N GLU A 42 -22.74 -9.22 16.75
CA GLU A 42 -21.82 -8.97 15.64
C GLU A 42 -22.36 -9.52 14.30
N ARG A 43 -22.87 -10.75 14.31
CA ARG A 43 -23.47 -11.41 13.13
C ARG A 43 -24.63 -10.62 12.53
N THR A 44 -25.42 -9.92 13.36
CA THR A 44 -26.52 -9.06 12.91
C THR A 44 -25.97 -7.82 12.21
N ILE A 45 -24.94 -7.18 12.78
CA ILE A 45 -24.26 -6.04 12.16
C ILE A 45 -23.66 -6.44 10.82
N GLN A 46 -22.91 -7.55 10.76
CA GLN A 46 -22.36 -8.06 9.50
C GLN A 46 -23.45 -8.37 8.46
N SER A 47 -24.56 -8.99 8.87
CA SER A 47 -25.68 -9.27 7.97
C SER A 47 -26.32 -8.00 7.42
N ARG A 48 -26.52 -6.98 8.26
CA ARG A 48 -27.05 -5.67 7.85
C ARG A 48 -26.08 -4.92 6.94
N LEU A 49 -24.80 -4.88 7.27
CA LEU A 49 -23.76 -4.31 6.42
C LEU A 49 -23.78 -4.96 5.02
N ARG A 50 -23.90 -6.30 4.94
CA ARG A 50 -24.05 -7.02 3.67
C ARG A 50 -25.34 -6.63 2.94
N LYS A 51 -26.47 -6.52 3.64
CA LYS A 51 -27.76 -6.11 3.06
C LYS A 51 -27.71 -4.67 2.52
N TRP A 52 -27.00 -3.78 3.19
CA TRP A 52 -26.78 -2.40 2.76
C TRP A 52 -25.70 -2.27 1.67
N GLY A 53 -25.11 -3.37 1.20
CA GLY A 53 -24.04 -3.36 0.20
C GLY A 53 -22.71 -2.82 0.73
N ILE A 54 -22.59 -2.62 2.04
CA ILE A 54 -21.40 -2.10 2.71
C ILE A 54 -20.43 -3.26 2.91
N ARG A 55 -19.57 -3.47 1.92
CA ARG A 55 -18.39 -4.31 2.09
C ARG A 55 -17.29 -3.44 2.69
N LYS A 56 -16.43 -4.03 3.54
CA LYS A 56 -15.15 -3.41 3.88
C LYS A 56 -14.55 -2.96 2.56
N ARG A 57 -14.30 -1.66 2.38
CA ARG A 57 -13.50 -1.19 1.24
C ARG A 57 -12.16 -1.87 1.39
N SER A 58 -12.03 -3.08 0.86
CA SER A 58 -10.87 -3.39 0.07
C SER A 58 -10.97 -2.34 -1.02
N ARG A 59 -10.39 -1.15 -0.76
CA ARG A 59 -10.00 -0.19 -1.79
C ARG A 59 -9.31 -1.10 -2.77
N THR A 60 -10.05 -1.52 -3.79
CA THR A 60 -9.59 -2.57 -4.67
C THR A 60 -8.48 -1.83 -5.35
N THR A 61 -7.25 -2.14 -4.96
CA THR A 61 -6.07 -1.32 -5.25
C THR A 61 -5.97 -1.05 -6.76
N THR A 62 -6.61 -1.90 -7.54
CA THR A 62 -6.85 -1.88 -8.99
C THR A 62 -7.84 -0.86 -9.56
N ALA A 63 -8.68 -0.22 -8.74
CA ALA A 63 -9.73 0.71 -9.20
C ALA A 63 -9.52 2.14 -8.70
N ASP A 64 -8.45 2.38 -7.94
CA ASP A 64 -8.14 3.70 -7.39
C ASP A 64 -7.29 4.47 -8.41
N GLU A 65 -7.93 5.37 -9.16
CA GLU A 65 -7.26 6.19 -10.19
C GLU A 65 -6.18 7.10 -9.59
N ALA A 66 -6.38 7.59 -8.35
CA ALA A 66 -5.37 8.38 -7.66
C ALA A 66 -4.12 7.54 -7.36
N LEU A 67 -4.30 6.28 -6.97
CA LEU A 67 -3.19 5.35 -6.83
C LEU A 67 -2.47 5.10 -8.16
N HIS A 68 -3.21 4.93 -9.27
CA HIS A 68 -2.61 4.76 -10.59
C HIS A 68 -1.78 5.98 -11.01
N ALA A 69 -2.29 7.18 -10.78
CA ALA A 69 -1.58 8.42 -11.04
C ALA A 69 -0.29 8.51 -10.21
N ARG A 70 -0.36 8.16 -8.92
CA ARG A 70 0.80 8.15 -8.02
C ARG A 70 1.86 7.14 -8.48
N ILE A 71 1.47 5.91 -8.82
CA ILE A 71 2.37 4.88 -9.37
C ILE A 71 3.06 5.39 -10.64
N LYS A 72 2.31 6.07 -11.53
CA LYS A 72 2.86 6.62 -12.78
C LYS A 72 3.89 7.72 -12.51
N ILE A 73 3.62 8.64 -11.59
CA ILE A 73 4.57 9.69 -11.21
C ILE A 73 5.84 9.09 -10.63
N LEU A 74 5.73 8.19 -9.65
CA LEU A 74 6.87 7.54 -9.00
C LEU A 74 7.74 6.75 -9.97
N PHE A 75 7.14 6.13 -10.99
CA PHE A 75 7.88 5.34 -11.98
C PHE A 75 8.46 6.19 -13.13
N VAL A 76 7.76 7.23 -13.58
CA VAL A 76 8.19 8.05 -14.72
C VAL A 76 9.17 9.14 -14.28
N GLN A 77 8.89 9.82 -13.17
CA GLN A 77 9.65 10.97 -12.70
C GLN A 77 10.82 10.56 -11.82
N ASP A 78 10.59 9.65 -10.86
CA ASP A 78 11.59 9.28 -9.85
C ASP A 78 12.35 7.98 -10.19
N ARG A 79 11.94 7.28 -11.27
CA ARG A 79 12.56 6.02 -11.75
C ARG A 79 12.77 4.97 -10.64
N LEU A 80 11.86 4.94 -9.67
CA LEU A 80 12.01 4.11 -8.48
C LEU A 80 11.86 2.62 -8.77
N THR A 81 12.58 1.84 -7.97
CA THR A 81 12.37 0.39 -7.90
C THR A 81 11.05 0.06 -7.20
N ASP A 82 10.50 -1.12 -7.51
CA ASP A 82 9.21 -1.57 -6.97
C ASP A 82 9.15 -1.50 -5.42
N LYS A 83 10.27 -1.80 -4.75
CA LYS A 83 10.39 -1.73 -3.28
C LYS A 83 10.31 -0.31 -2.74
N ALA A 84 10.96 0.64 -3.41
CA ALA A 84 10.94 2.05 -3.00
C ALA A 84 9.56 2.66 -3.25
N MET A 85 8.94 2.35 -4.39
CA MET A 85 7.56 2.74 -4.68
C MET A 85 6.59 2.20 -3.61
N LEU A 86 6.72 0.93 -3.23
CA LEU A 86 5.87 0.32 -2.21
C LEU A 86 6.01 1.00 -0.84
N LYS A 87 7.23 1.43 -0.46
CA LYS A 87 7.46 2.16 0.78
C LYS A 87 6.75 3.52 0.77
N LEU A 88 6.84 4.27 -0.32
CA LEU A 88 6.16 5.57 -0.46
C LEU A 88 4.64 5.40 -0.49
N LEU A 89 4.13 4.40 -1.19
CA LEU A 89 2.69 4.13 -1.26
C LEU A 89 2.13 3.75 0.13
N ARG A 90 2.89 3.02 0.94
CA ARG A 90 2.51 2.77 2.35
C ARG A 90 2.55 4.03 3.22
N GLN A 91 3.52 4.92 3.01
CA GLN A 91 3.58 6.21 3.70
C GLN A 91 2.40 7.12 3.33
N ASP A 92 1.96 7.07 2.08
CA ASP A 92 0.77 7.77 1.58
C ASP A 92 -0.55 7.12 2.10
N GLY A 93 -0.47 6.04 2.89
CA GLY A 93 -1.61 5.38 3.51
C GLY A 93 -2.26 4.27 2.67
N TYR A 94 -1.62 3.86 1.58
CA TYR A 94 -2.08 2.75 0.76
C TYR A 94 -1.51 1.41 1.23
N ASP A 95 -2.38 0.52 1.71
CA ASP A 95 -2.00 -0.85 2.06
C ASP A 95 -2.00 -1.74 0.81
N ILE A 96 -0.83 -1.80 0.14
CA ILE A 96 -0.65 -2.56 -1.10
C ILE A 96 0.45 -3.61 -0.94
N SER A 97 0.26 -4.74 -1.62
CA SER A 97 1.27 -5.80 -1.72
C SER A 97 2.13 -5.61 -2.98
N GLU A 98 3.37 -6.13 -2.95
CA GLU A 98 4.29 -6.06 -4.11
C GLU A 98 3.68 -6.74 -5.34
N ARG A 99 2.97 -7.86 -5.15
CA ARG A 99 2.25 -8.57 -6.21
C ARG A 99 1.17 -7.69 -6.85
N THR A 100 0.45 -6.92 -6.03
CA THR A 100 -0.56 -5.97 -6.50
C THR A 100 0.10 -4.83 -7.28
N LEU A 101 1.16 -4.22 -6.74
CA LEU A 101 1.91 -3.15 -7.41
C LEU A 101 2.42 -3.59 -8.79
N ARG A 102 3.01 -4.79 -8.88
CA ARG A 102 3.50 -5.34 -10.14
C ARG A 102 2.37 -5.52 -11.15
N ARG A 103 1.21 -6.04 -10.73
CA ARG A 103 0.01 -6.17 -11.58
C ARG A 103 -0.48 -4.81 -12.10
N LEU A 104 -0.53 -3.79 -11.24
CA LEU A 104 -0.93 -2.43 -11.64
C LEU A 104 0.06 -1.84 -12.65
N ARG A 105 1.35 -2.06 -12.43
CA ARG A 105 2.41 -1.64 -13.35
C ARG A 105 2.20 -2.23 -14.75
N PHE A 106 1.85 -3.52 -14.83
CA PHE A 106 1.47 -4.17 -16.08
C PHE A 106 0.19 -3.59 -16.70
N GLN A 107 -0.85 -3.35 -15.91
CA GLN A 107 -2.10 -2.76 -16.43
C GLN A 107 -1.93 -1.33 -16.95
N LEU A 108 -1.02 -0.56 -16.35
CA LEU A 108 -0.72 0.82 -16.75
C LEU A 108 0.27 0.90 -17.92
N GLY A 109 0.69 -0.24 -18.49
CA GLY A 109 1.65 -0.28 -19.59
C GLY A 109 3.06 0.16 -19.18
N LEU A 110 3.37 0.20 -17.88
CA LEU A 110 4.68 0.57 -17.33
C LEU A 110 5.62 -0.64 -17.41
N HIS A 111 5.78 -1.19 -18.60
CA HIS A 111 6.72 -2.25 -18.88
C HIS A 111 8.11 -1.63 -18.88
N ALA A 112 8.88 -1.86 -17.80
CA ALA A 112 10.31 -1.71 -17.86
C ALA A 112 10.81 -2.62 -19.00
N ARG A 113 11.24 -2.04 -20.12
CA ARG A 113 12.29 -2.69 -20.88
C ARG A 113 13.46 -2.73 -19.91
N ALA A 114 13.88 -3.93 -19.54
CA ALA A 114 15.09 -4.12 -18.76
C ALA A 114 16.27 -3.60 -19.58
N SER A 115 16.51 -2.29 -19.55
CA SER A 115 17.84 -1.77 -19.68
C SER A 115 18.38 -1.74 -18.26
N LEU A 116 19.05 -2.85 -17.94
CA LEU A 116 20.29 -2.86 -17.17
C LEU A 116 20.83 -1.43 -16.92
N GLU A 117 20.71 -0.96 -15.69
CA GLU A 117 21.79 -0.22 -15.02
C GLU A 117 21.50 -0.19 -13.53
N HIS A 118 22.04 -1.19 -12.83
CA HIS A 118 22.14 -1.19 -11.38
C HIS A 118 23.51 -0.63 -11.02
N GLU A 119 23.73 0.67 -11.24
CA GLU A 119 24.97 1.33 -10.84
C GLU A 119 24.71 2.53 -9.90
N ARG A 120 25.06 2.28 -8.63
CA ARG A 120 25.75 3.16 -7.64
C ARG A 120 24.98 4.16 -6.75
N GLY A 121 24.96 3.81 -5.44
CA GLY A 121 25.53 4.60 -4.30
C GLY A 121 24.74 5.79 -3.71
N PRO A 122 24.95 6.19 -2.42
CA PRO A 122 26.28 6.65 -1.93
C PRO A 122 26.75 6.26 -0.49
N LEU A 123 28.09 6.19 -0.38
CA LEU A 123 29.04 6.58 0.71
C LEU A 123 28.95 6.00 2.13
N ILE A 124 30.03 5.30 2.57
CA ILE A 124 30.83 5.64 3.77
C ILE A 124 32.31 5.24 3.55
N HIS A 125 33.21 6.14 3.97
CA HIS A 125 34.62 5.95 4.36
C HIS A 125 35.74 6.29 3.35
N LEU A 126 36.20 7.55 3.43
CA LEU A 126 37.58 7.94 3.13
C LEU A 126 38.45 7.60 4.36
N PRO A 127 39.68 7.08 4.20
CA PRO A 127 40.82 7.94 4.49
C PRO A 127 42.05 7.71 3.58
N LEU A 128 42.62 8.85 3.20
CA LEU A 128 44.04 9.19 3.08
C LEU A 128 44.94 8.57 1.98
N PRO A 129 45.83 9.40 1.39
CA PRO A 129 46.74 9.03 0.33
C PRO A 129 48.05 8.48 0.92
N VAL A 130 48.51 7.32 0.47
CA VAL A 130 49.88 6.86 0.72
C VAL A 130 50.48 6.26 -0.54
N SER A 131 51.45 7.01 -1.06
CA SER A 131 52.67 6.60 -1.77
C SER A 131 52.61 5.40 -2.71
N VAL A 132 52.62 5.71 -4.00
CA VAL A 132 53.26 4.88 -5.04
C VAL A 132 54.78 5.04 -4.88
N PRO A 133 55.55 3.93 -4.84
CA PRO A 133 56.48 3.69 -5.95
C PRO A 133 56.57 2.15 -6.22
N VAL A 134 56.92 1.60 -7.37
CA VAL A 134 57.96 1.89 -8.37
C VAL A 134 57.55 1.19 -9.67
N SER A 135 57.85 1.83 -10.79
CA SER A 135 57.78 1.35 -12.17
C SER A 135 58.54 0.04 -12.43
N VAL A 136 57.90 -0.92 -13.10
CA VAL A 136 58.52 -2.03 -13.84
C VAL A 136 57.36 -2.67 -14.64
N ILE A 137 57.25 -2.71 -15.98
CA ILE A 137 58.12 -3.18 -17.07
C ILE A 137 57.42 -2.80 -18.39
N ALA A 138 58.17 -2.36 -19.42
CA ALA A 138 58.05 -2.78 -20.84
C ALA A 138 58.99 -1.87 -21.67
N LYS A 139 60.18 -2.33 -22.09
CA LYS A 139 60.45 -3.00 -23.38
C LYS A 139 59.82 -2.33 -24.60
N GLY A 140 60.68 -1.70 -25.42
CA GLY A 140 60.73 -1.92 -26.87
C GLY A 140 60.14 -0.84 -27.79
N VAL A 141 61.02 -0.05 -28.41
CA VAL A 141 60.93 0.50 -29.80
C VAL A 141 62.29 1.16 -30.08
N GLU A 142 63.22 0.55 -30.81
CA GLU A 142 63.38 0.48 -32.28
C GLU A 142 63.52 1.85 -32.97
N ALA A 143 64.78 2.26 -33.20
CA ALA A 143 65.32 2.93 -34.40
C ALA A 143 66.84 3.03 -34.28
#